data_AF-A0A8D1J0I1-F1
#
_entry.id   AF-A0A8D1J0I1-F1
#
_cell.length_a   1.000
_cell.length_b   1.000
_cell.length_c   1.000
_cell.angle_alpha   90.00
_cell.angle_beta   90.00
_cell.angle_gamma   90.00
#
_symmetry.space_group_name_H-M   'P 1'
#
loop_
_entity.id
_entity.type
_entity.pdbx_description
1 polymer ?
#
loop_
_entity_poly.entity_id
_entity_poly.type
_entity_poly.pdbx_seq_one_letter_code
_entity_poly.pdbx_strand_id
1 'polypeptide(L)'
;MDSSAVITQITKEEARSPLRGKGDQKSTASQKPRSRGILHSLFCCVCRDDGEALPAHSGAPLLVEENGAVPKQSPVQYLLPEAKAQDSDKICVVIDLDETLVHSSFKVYVLKRPHVDEFLQRMGELFECVLFTASLAKYADPVADLLDKWGAFRARLFRESCVFHRGNYVKDLSRLGRDLRRVLILDNSPASYVFHPDNAVPVASWFDNMSDTELHDLLPFFEQLSRVDDVYSVLRQPRPGS
;
A
#
# COMPACT_ATOMS: atom_id res chain seq x y z
N MET A 1 -10.88 -11.12 25.79
CA MET A 1 -10.60 -10.15 24.70
C MET A 1 -10.60 -8.79 25.34
N ASP A 2 -9.44 -8.15 25.40
CA ASP A 2 -9.32 -6.79 25.92
C ASP A 2 -10.03 -5.82 24.96
N SER A 3 -10.91 -4.98 25.48
CA SER A 3 -11.69 -4.01 24.70
C SER A 3 -10.80 -2.96 24.01
N SER A 4 -9.55 -2.82 24.43
CA SER A 4 -8.56 -1.91 23.83
C SER A 4 -8.09 -2.30 22.42
N ALA A 5 -8.28 -3.57 22.02
CA ALA A 5 -7.77 -4.11 20.76
C ALA A 5 -8.72 -3.92 19.56
N VAL A 6 -9.95 -3.46 19.77
CA VAL A 6 -10.98 -3.33 18.72
C VAL A 6 -11.17 -1.85 18.38
N ILE A 7 -11.00 -1.50 17.12
CA ILE A 7 -11.06 -0.10 16.66
C ILE A 7 -12.51 0.36 16.42
N THR A 8 -13.33 -0.41 15.71
CA THR A 8 -14.73 -0.06 15.38
C THR A 8 -15.45 -1.23 14.67
N GLN A 9 -16.79 -1.14 14.59
CA GLN A 9 -17.67 -1.95 13.73
C GLN A 9 -18.05 -1.16 12.45
N ILE A 10 -17.40 -1.38 11.30
CA ILE A 10 -17.69 -0.69 10.01
C ILE A 10 -18.75 -1.41 9.16
N THR A 11 -20.04 -1.08 9.30
CA THR A 11 -21.14 -1.83 8.66
C THR A 11 -20.93 -2.10 7.16
N LYS A 12 -21.16 -3.36 6.74
CA LYS A 12 -20.92 -3.89 5.37
C LYS A 12 -21.59 -3.10 4.24
N GLU A 13 -22.59 -2.25 4.54
CA GLU A 13 -23.30 -1.43 3.55
C GLU A 13 -22.46 -0.25 3.02
N GLU A 14 -21.53 0.29 3.81
CA GLU A 14 -20.69 1.42 3.39
C GLU A 14 -19.53 0.96 2.48
N ALA A 15 -19.07 -0.27 2.65
CA ALA A 15 -18.00 -0.88 1.85
C ALA A 15 -18.43 -1.24 0.40
N ARG A 16 -19.73 -1.38 0.12
CA ARG A 16 -20.23 -1.91 -1.18
C ARG A 16 -20.98 -0.93 -2.08
N SER A 17 -21.18 0.32 -1.65
CA SER A 17 -21.94 1.29 -2.44
C SER A 17 -21.12 1.87 -3.61
N PRO A 18 -21.59 1.78 -4.88
CA PRO A 18 -21.05 2.60 -5.97
C PRO A 18 -21.53 4.05 -5.83
N LEU A 19 -20.67 5.01 -6.18
CA LEU A 19 -21.04 6.43 -6.30
C LEU A 19 -22.22 6.57 -7.29
N ARG A 20 -23.40 6.95 -6.80
CA ARG A 20 -24.55 7.27 -7.64
C ARG A 20 -24.79 8.78 -7.61
N GLY A 21 -24.43 9.43 -8.71
CA GLY A 21 -24.74 10.83 -8.94
C GLY A 21 -26.25 11.08 -8.99
N LYS A 22 -26.65 12.27 -8.51
CA LYS A 22 -28.00 12.81 -8.65
C LYS A 22 -28.38 12.88 -10.14
N GLY A 23 -29.53 12.29 -10.50
CA GLY A 23 -30.15 12.43 -11.81
C GLY A 23 -31.59 11.92 -11.75
N ASP A 24 -32.51 12.77 -12.17
CA ASP A 24 -33.96 12.71 -11.99
C ASP A 24 -34.67 11.48 -12.57
N GLN A 25 -35.83 11.18 -11.97
CA GLN A 25 -36.77 10.14 -12.39
C GLN A 25 -37.42 10.45 -13.75
N LYS A 26 -37.53 9.42 -14.60
CA LYS A 26 -38.77 9.16 -15.35
C LYS A 26 -38.90 7.69 -15.73
N SER A 27 -40.14 7.22 -15.59
CA SER A 27 -40.64 5.85 -15.76
C SER A 27 -40.78 5.45 -17.23
N THR A 28 -40.66 4.15 -17.52
CA THR A 28 -41.72 3.31 -18.13
C THR A 28 -41.27 1.84 -18.18
N ALA A 29 -42.24 0.94 -18.00
CA ALA A 29 -42.07 -0.49 -17.86
C ALA A 29 -42.16 -1.22 -19.21
N SER A 30 -41.44 -2.34 -19.37
CA SER A 30 -41.95 -3.54 -20.07
C SER A 30 -41.07 -4.79 -19.85
N GLN A 31 -41.68 -5.75 -19.16
CA GLN A 31 -41.70 -7.21 -19.39
C GLN A 31 -40.39 -7.99 -19.67
N LYS A 32 -40.03 -8.87 -18.72
CA LYS A 32 -39.24 -10.09 -18.92
C LYS A 32 -40.14 -11.32 -18.73
N PRO A 33 -39.78 -12.46 -19.35
CA PRO A 33 -39.89 -13.75 -18.67
C PRO A 33 -38.52 -14.44 -18.48
N ARG A 34 -38.40 -15.02 -17.27
CA ARG A 34 -37.73 -16.27 -16.80
C ARG A 34 -36.66 -16.94 -17.70
N SER A 35 -35.51 -17.40 -17.18
CA SER A 35 -35.41 -18.47 -16.18
C SER A 35 -34.12 -18.45 -15.31
N ARG A 36 -34.23 -19.13 -14.14
CA ARG A 36 -33.19 -19.52 -13.17
C ARG A 36 -32.42 -20.74 -13.72
N GLY A 37 -31.17 -21.08 -13.39
CA GLY A 37 -30.16 -20.55 -12.48
C GLY A 37 -28.98 -21.54 -12.35
N ILE A 38 -28.18 -21.35 -11.28
CA ILE A 38 -27.34 -22.33 -10.53
C ILE A 38 -26.02 -22.83 -11.21
N LEU A 39 -24.86 -22.43 -10.67
CA LEU A 39 -23.90 -23.30 -9.92
C LEU A 39 -22.52 -22.64 -9.74
N HIS A 40 -21.89 -23.00 -8.63
CA HIS A 40 -20.59 -22.58 -8.09
C HIS A 40 -19.59 -23.74 -8.23
N SER A 41 -18.35 -23.49 -8.66
CA SER A 41 -17.14 -24.31 -8.42
C SER A 41 -15.94 -23.58 -9.06
N LEU A 42 -14.88 -23.18 -8.35
CA LEU A 42 -13.78 -23.96 -7.75
C LEU A 42 -12.85 -24.66 -8.76
N PHE A 43 -11.55 -24.50 -8.52
CA PHE A 43 -10.33 -25.08 -9.14
C PHE A 43 -9.86 -24.44 -10.47
N CYS A 44 -8.64 -23.87 -10.62
CA CYS A 44 -7.25 -24.27 -10.31
C CYS A 44 -6.54 -24.88 -11.55
N CYS A 45 -5.38 -24.29 -11.87
CA CYS A 45 -4.25 -24.75 -12.70
C CYS A 45 -4.49 -25.50 -14.03
N VAL A 46 -4.15 -24.84 -15.14
CA VAL A 46 -3.43 -25.49 -16.25
C VAL A 46 -2.29 -24.59 -16.70
N CYS A 47 -1.06 -25.02 -16.39
CA CYS A 47 0.15 -24.56 -17.02
C CYS A 47 0.21 -25.11 -18.45
N ARG A 48 0.62 -24.30 -19.42
CA ARG A 48 1.33 -24.78 -20.60
C ARG A 48 2.67 -24.08 -20.64
N ASP A 49 3.68 -24.92 -20.47
CA ASP A 49 5.09 -24.67 -20.72
C ASP A 49 5.31 -24.77 -22.23
N ASP A 50 6.02 -23.81 -22.81
CA ASP A 50 6.75 -23.96 -24.06
C ASP A 50 7.90 -22.94 -23.99
N GLY A 51 9.11 -23.47 -23.78
CA GLY A 51 10.34 -22.69 -23.69
C GLY A 51 10.93 -22.36 -25.05
N GLU A 52 11.52 -21.17 -25.17
CA GLU A 52 12.64 -20.93 -26.07
C GLU A 52 13.49 -19.75 -25.57
N ALA A 53 14.81 -19.87 -25.67
CA ALA A 53 15.79 -18.95 -25.10
C ALA A 53 16.35 -17.94 -26.12
N LEU A 54 16.36 -16.65 -25.73
CA LEU A 54 17.30 -15.52 -25.99
C LEU A 54 17.73 -15.17 -27.45
N PRO A 55 17.88 -13.86 -27.78
CA PRO A 55 19.10 -13.13 -27.41
C PRO A 55 18.91 -11.71 -26.86
N ALA A 56 19.90 -11.28 -26.09
CA ALA A 56 20.08 -9.90 -25.62
C ALA A 56 20.29 -8.94 -26.79
N HIS A 57 19.52 -7.84 -26.85
CA HIS A 57 19.94 -6.60 -27.50
C HIS A 57 19.25 -5.40 -26.86
N SER A 58 20.07 -4.47 -26.39
CA SER A 58 19.72 -3.09 -26.08
C SER A 58 19.00 -2.44 -27.26
N GLY A 59 17.89 -1.75 -27.00
CA GLY A 59 17.24 -0.94 -28.02
C GLY A 59 15.80 -0.58 -27.66
N ALA A 60 15.60 0.63 -27.18
CA ALA A 60 14.28 1.25 -27.15
C ALA A 60 13.67 1.27 -28.58
N PRO A 61 12.35 1.10 -28.76
CA PRO A 61 11.75 1.36 -30.06
C PRO A 61 11.76 2.87 -30.31
N LEU A 62 12.60 3.29 -31.25
CA LEU A 62 12.46 4.60 -31.90
C LEU A 62 11.23 4.54 -32.81
N LEU A 63 10.15 5.17 -32.39
CA LEU A 63 9.11 5.61 -33.32
C LEU A 63 9.49 7.00 -33.80
N VAL A 64 9.84 7.08 -35.08
CA VAL A 64 10.06 8.33 -35.81
C VAL A 64 8.69 8.95 -36.06
N GLU A 65 8.38 10.06 -35.39
CA GLU A 65 7.36 10.99 -35.87
C GLU A 65 8.07 12.22 -36.45
N GLU A 66 8.01 12.31 -37.77
CA GLU A 66 8.34 13.51 -38.54
C GLU A 66 7.24 14.54 -38.29
N ASN A 67 7.46 15.42 -37.31
CA ASN A 67 7.06 16.84 -37.28
C ASN A 67 7.52 17.48 -35.97
N GLY A 68 8.28 18.58 -36.08
CA GLY A 68 9.02 19.22 -35.01
C GLY A 68 8.18 19.85 -33.88
N ALA A 69 7.75 19.03 -32.94
CA ALA A 69 7.39 19.45 -31.59
C ALA A 69 8.02 18.48 -30.58
N VAL A 70 8.99 18.96 -29.80
CA VAL A 70 9.44 18.26 -28.59
C VAL A 70 8.19 17.97 -27.76
N PRO A 71 7.90 16.71 -27.39
CA PRO A 71 6.81 16.43 -26.48
C PRO A 71 7.08 17.25 -25.22
N LYS A 72 6.23 18.24 -24.93
CA LYS A 72 6.26 18.91 -23.63
C LYS A 72 5.96 17.81 -22.62
N GLN A 73 6.99 17.27 -21.98
CA GLN A 73 6.82 16.36 -20.85
C GLN A 73 5.92 17.11 -19.86
N SER A 74 4.71 16.61 -19.67
CA SER A 74 3.84 17.13 -18.63
C SER A 74 4.61 17.03 -17.31
N PRO A 75 4.60 18.08 -16.47
CA PRO A 75 5.31 18.04 -15.20
C PRO A 75 4.90 16.78 -14.44
N VAL A 76 5.89 15.98 -14.02
CA VAL A 76 5.65 14.75 -13.25
C VAL A 76 4.98 15.18 -11.94
N GLN A 77 3.70 14.88 -11.80
CA GLN A 77 2.98 15.17 -10.56
C GLN A 77 3.31 14.09 -9.55
N TYR A 78 4.09 14.47 -8.53
CA TYR A 78 4.38 13.60 -7.40
C TYR A 78 3.15 13.42 -6.50
N LEU A 79 3.11 12.29 -5.79
CA LEU A 79 2.04 11.89 -4.88
C LEU A 79 2.10 12.67 -3.55
N LEU A 80 3.28 13.10 -3.13
CA LEU A 80 3.46 13.91 -1.94
C LEU A 80 3.78 15.36 -2.32
N PRO A 81 3.37 16.34 -1.50
CA PRO A 81 3.86 17.70 -1.61
C PRO A 81 5.35 17.78 -1.24
N GLU A 82 5.94 18.97 -1.38
CA GLU A 82 7.26 19.24 -0.81
C GLU A 82 7.29 18.91 0.69
N ALA A 83 8.41 18.34 1.13
CA ALA A 83 8.60 17.99 2.54
C ALA A 83 8.55 19.26 3.40
N LYS A 84 7.90 19.16 4.58
CA LYS A 84 7.95 20.24 5.58
C LYS A 84 9.37 20.37 6.11
N ALA A 85 9.78 21.59 6.51
CA ALA A 85 11.12 21.85 7.04
C ALA A 85 11.53 20.88 8.18
N GLN A 86 10.60 20.58 9.09
CA GLN A 86 10.81 19.66 10.22
C GLN A 86 11.04 18.18 9.84
N ASP A 87 10.74 17.81 8.60
CA ASP A 87 10.88 16.44 8.09
C ASP A 87 11.89 16.39 6.91
N SER A 88 12.52 17.52 6.57
CA SER A 88 13.39 17.65 5.38
C SER A 88 14.64 16.76 5.43
N ASP A 89 15.12 16.45 6.62
CA ASP A 89 16.26 15.62 6.95
C ASP A 89 15.86 14.24 7.47
N LYS A 90 14.58 13.86 7.37
CA LYS A 90 14.09 12.53 7.76
C LYS A 90 14.02 11.59 6.56
N ILE A 91 14.02 10.29 6.85
CA ILE A 91 13.68 9.26 5.85
C ILE A 91 12.15 9.21 5.74
N CYS A 92 11.64 9.08 4.52
CA CYS A 92 10.22 8.84 4.27
C CYS A 92 9.93 7.34 4.43
N VAL A 93 8.99 6.99 5.29
CA VAL A 93 8.58 5.58 5.48
C VAL A 93 7.15 5.42 5.03
N VAL A 94 6.97 4.64 3.97
CA VAL A 94 5.67 4.18 3.52
C VAL A 94 5.26 3.00 4.39
N ILE A 95 4.09 3.09 5.02
CA ILE A 95 3.57 2.05 5.93
C ILE A 95 2.22 1.57 5.39
N ASP A 96 2.11 0.27 5.15
CA ASP A 96 0.85 -0.36 4.78
C ASP A 96 -0.14 -0.47 5.96
N LEU A 97 -1.43 -0.71 5.66
CA LEU A 97 -2.49 -0.78 6.67
C LEU A 97 -2.91 -2.22 6.99
N ASP A 98 -3.48 -2.90 5.99
CA ASP A 98 -4.20 -4.17 6.15
C ASP A 98 -3.21 -5.33 6.26
N GLU A 99 -3.40 -6.21 7.25
CA GLU A 99 -2.47 -7.27 7.65
C GLU A 99 -1.06 -6.76 8.07
N THR A 100 -0.82 -5.45 8.08
CA THR A 100 0.41 -4.82 8.56
C THR A 100 0.23 -4.19 9.94
N LEU A 101 -0.72 -3.25 10.08
CA LEU A 101 -1.03 -2.54 11.34
C LEU A 101 -2.34 -3.03 11.99
N VAL A 102 -3.25 -3.53 11.16
CA VAL A 102 -4.59 -3.97 11.57
C VAL A 102 -5.04 -5.19 10.76
N HIS A 103 -6.08 -5.85 11.22
CA HIS A 103 -6.79 -6.87 10.45
C HIS A 103 -8.30 -6.62 10.50
N SER A 104 -8.95 -6.68 9.34
CA SER A 104 -10.41 -6.53 9.22
C SER A 104 -11.07 -7.90 9.18
N SER A 105 -11.81 -8.25 10.23
CA SER A 105 -12.52 -9.52 10.32
C SER A 105 -13.88 -9.46 9.59
N PHE A 106 -14.33 -10.60 9.05
CA PHE A 106 -15.65 -10.76 8.40
C PHE A 106 -16.85 -10.31 9.23
N LYS A 107 -16.69 -10.21 10.56
CA LYS A 107 -17.66 -9.70 11.53
C LYS A 107 -17.65 -8.18 11.68
N VAL A 108 -17.03 -7.46 10.74
CA VAL A 108 -17.09 -5.99 10.66
C VAL A 108 -16.18 -5.27 11.69
N TYR A 109 -15.39 -6.01 12.45
CA TYR A 109 -14.45 -5.45 13.43
C TYR A 109 -13.06 -5.31 12.84
N VAL A 110 -12.41 -4.19 13.13
CA VAL A 110 -10.98 -3.98 12.87
C VAL A 110 -10.20 -4.24 14.16
N LEU A 111 -9.28 -5.19 14.10
CA LEU A 111 -8.38 -5.55 15.19
C LEU A 111 -7.06 -4.81 15.04
N LYS A 112 -6.53 -4.28 16.15
CA LYS A 112 -5.20 -3.68 16.22
C LYS A 112 -4.14 -4.76 16.34
N ARG A 113 -3.10 -4.70 15.50
CA ARG A 113 -1.91 -5.50 15.73
C ARG A 113 -1.28 -5.10 17.08
N PRO A 114 -0.83 -6.05 17.91
CA PRO A 114 -0.09 -5.72 19.12
C PRO A 114 1.03 -4.71 18.85
N HIS A 115 1.30 -3.84 19.82
CA HIS A 115 2.33 -2.80 19.75
C HIS A 115 2.15 -1.71 18.70
N VAL A 116 1.05 -1.68 17.92
CA VAL A 116 0.84 -0.65 16.89
C VAL A 116 0.86 0.80 17.42
N ASP A 117 0.36 1.01 18.65
CA ASP A 117 0.35 2.32 19.30
C ASP A 117 1.78 2.80 19.59
N GLU A 118 2.59 1.96 20.24
CA GLU A 118 4.01 2.22 20.51
C GLU A 118 4.78 2.43 19.20
N PHE A 119 4.51 1.57 18.20
CA PHE A 119 5.15 1.63 16.90
C PHE A 119 4.87 2.96 16.19
N LEU A 120 3.61 3.37 16.05
CA LEU A 120 3.27 4.61 15.34
C LEU A 120 3.78 5.84 16.06
N GLN A 121 3.72 5.88 17.39
CA GLN A 121 4.31 6.96 18.17
C GLN A 121 5.80 7.10 17.86
N ARG A 122 6.55 6.00 17.94
CA ARG A 122 7.99 6.01 17.73
C ARG A 122 8.37 6.33 16.29
N MET A 123 7.68 5.75 15.32
CA MET A 123 7.91 6.00 13.90
C MET A 123 7.63 7.46 13.52
N GLY A 124 6.58 8.08 14.07
CA GLY A 124 6.22 9.49 13.83
C GLY A 124 7.25 10.51 14.36
N GLU A 125 8.04 10.13 15.37
CA GLU A 125 9.17 10.92 15.86
C GLU A 125 10.34 10.87 14.87
N LEU A 126 10.69 9.65 14.44
CA LEU A 126 11.91 9.35 13.68
C LEU A 126 11.80 9.68 12.18
N PHE A 127 10.61 9.58 11.59
CA PHE A 127 10.43 9.55 10.13
C PHE A 127 9.35 10.50 9.62
N GLU A 128 9.40 10.78 8.32
CA GLU A 128 8.24 11.26 7.57
C GLU A 128 7.36 10.04 7.24
N CYS A 129 6.41 9.70 8.11
CA CYS A 129 5.55 8.53 7.87
C CYS A 129 4.43 8.85 6.86
N VAL A 130 4.19 7.94 5.93
CA VAL A 130 3.12 8.01 4.94
C VAL A 130 2.31 6.72 5.03
N LEU A 131 1.03 6.83 5.36
CA LEU A 131 0.10 5.71 5.22
C LEU A 131 -0.12 5.48 3.73
N PHE A 132 0.17 4.29 3.21
CA PHE A 132 -0.14 3.95 1.83
C PHE A 132 -0.76 2.57 1.78
N THR A 133 -2.06 2.49 1.46
CA THR A 133 -2.81 1.23 1.40
C THR A 133 -3.39 0.99 0.01
N ALA A 134 -3.51 -0.28 -0.38
CA ALA A 134 -4.28 -0.68 -1.55
C ALA A 134 -5.81 -0.69 -1.30
N SER A 135 -6.25 -0.30 -0.11
CA SER A 135 -7.66 -0.13 0.24
C SER A 135 -8.21 1.25 -0.16
N LEU A 136 -9.54 1.37 -0.20
CA LEU A 136 -10.22 2.63 -0.51
C LEU A 136 -10.24 3.54 0.71
N ALA A 137 -10.14 4.86 0.48
CA ALA A 137 -10.19 5.89 1.53
C ALA A 137 -11.39 5.72 2.48
N LYS A 138 -12.58 5.40 1.95
CA LYS A 138 -13.81 5.21 2.73
C LYS A 138 -13.71 4.19 3.88
N TYR A 139 -12.77 3.25 3.79
CA TYR A 139 -12.46 2.30 4.85
C TYR A 139 -11.22 2.72 5.62
N ALA A 140 -10.16 3.09 4.90
CA ALA A 140 -8.85 3.33 5.51
C ALA A 140 -8.78 4.64 6.32
N ASP A 141 -9.48 5.70 5.92
CA ASP A 141 -9.48 6.98 6.65
C ASP A 141 -10.03 6.84 8.07
N PRO A 142 -11.25 6.29 8.28
CA PRO A 142 -11.77 6.09 9.63
C PRO A 142 -10.87 5.22 10.51
N VAL A 143 -10.22 4.20 9.93
CA VAL A 143 -9.28 3.34 10.66
C VAL A 143 -8.03 4.14 11.05
N ALA A 144 -7.46 4.91 10.12
CA ALA A 144 -6.29 5.74 10.37
C ALA A 144 -6.56 6.83 11.43
N ASP A 145 -7.74 7.45 11.41
CA ASP A 145 -8.14 8.46 12.41
C ASP A 145 -8.17 7.90 13.83
N LEU A 146 -8.53 6.62 13.98
CA LEU A 146 -8.59 5.97 15.29
C LEU A 146 -7.24 5.37 15.73
N LEU A 147 -6.37 5.01 14.78
CA LEU A 147 -5.03 4.51 15.04
C LEU A 147 -4.04 5.64 15.40
N ASP A 148 -4.01 6.69 14.59
CA ASP A 148 -2.96 7.70 14.64
C ASP A 148 -3.27 8.81 15.66
N LYS A 149 -2.98 8.52 16.93
CA LYS A 149 -3.20 9.45 18.05
C LYS A 149 -2.13 10.55 18.16
N TRP A 150 -1.04 10.45 17.39
CA TRP A 150 0.13 11.34 17.49
C TRP A 150 0.35 12.19 16.24
N GLY A 151 -0.47 12.02 15.20
CA GLY A 151 -0.24 12.66 13.90
C GLY A 151 1.05 12.17 13.24
N ALA A 152 1.38 10.89 13.42
CA ALA A 152 2.53 10.23 12.82
C ALA A 152 2.47 10.31 11.28
N PHE A 153 1.30 10.07 10.69
CA PHE A 153 1.14 10.11 9.24
C PHE A 153 1.08 11.55 8.70
N ARG A 154 2.08 11.92 7.90
CA ARG A 154 2.17 13.22 7.23
C ARG A 154 1.28 13.30 5.99
N ALA A 155 1.02 12.15 5.37
CA ALA A 155 0.12 11.99 4.24
C ALA A 155 -0.55 10.60 4.28
N ARG A 156 -1.69 10.49 3.60
CA ARG A 156 -2.41 9.24 3.40
C ARG A 156 -2.64 9.03 1.91
N LEU A 157 -2.23 7.89 1.40
CA LEU A 157 -2.35 7.46 0.02
C LEU A 157 -3.17 6.17 -0.01
N PHE A 158 -4.08 6.08 -0.98
CA PHE A 158 -5.06 5.00 -1.07
C PHE A 158 -4.92 4.26 -2.40
N ARG A 159 -5.86 3.36 -2.67
CA ARG A 159 -5.91 2.57 -3.90
C ARG A 159 -5.69 3.38 -5.18
N GLU A 160 -6.27 4.57 -5.27
CA GLU A 160 -6.18 5.43 -6.45
C GLU A 160 -4.75 5.94 -6.71
N SER A 161 -3.90 5.97 -5.68
CA SER A 161 -2.49 6.33 -5.78
C SER A 161 -1.60 5.17 -6.24
N CYS A 162 -2.10 3.93 -6.17
CA CYS A 162 -1.38 2.75 -6.64
C CYS A 162 -1.31 2.69 -8.18
N VAL A 163 -0.29 2.05 -8.71
CA VAL A 163 -0.20 1.65 -10.11
C VAL A 163 -0.75 0.23 -10.25
N PHE A 164 -1.76 0.04 -11.09
CA PHE A 164 -2.27 -1.30 -11.37
C PHE A 164 -1.37 -2.01 -12.40
N HIS A 165 -0.55 -2.95 -11.93
CA HIS A 165 0.46 -3.63 -12.72
C HIS A 165 0.34 -5.15 -12.58
N ARG A 166 0.16 -5.86 -13.70
CA ARG A 166 0.06 -7.33 -13.76
C ARG A 166 -0.94 -7.92 -12.75
N GLY A 167 -2.09 -7.26 -12.59
CA GLY A 167 -3.15 -7.70 -11.67
C GLY A 167 -2.97 -7.28 -10.21
N ASN A 168 -1.88 -6.58 -9.87
CA ASN A 168 -1.59 -6.14 -8.50
C ASN A 168 -1.64 -4.61 -8.38
N TYR A 169 -1.98 -4.13 -7.19
CA TYR A 169 -1.82 -2.71 -6.84
C TYR A 169 -0.41 -2.50 -6.31
N VAL A 170 0.42 -1.83 -7.10
CA VAL A 170 1.84 -1.56 -6.79
C VAL A 170 2.00 -0.12 -6.29
N LYS A 171 2.73 0.03 -5.19
CA LYS A 171 3.10 1.30 -4.57
C LYS A 171 4.43 1.77 -5.15
N ASP A 172 4.36 2.46 -6.28
CA ASP A 172 5.55 2.96 -6.97
C ASP A 172 6.19 4.14 -6.19
N LEU A 173 7.26 3.83 -5.46
CA LEU A 173 7.97 4.78 -4.59
C LEU A 173 8.60 5.94 -5.37
N SER A 174 8.91 5.76 -6.66
CA SER A 174 9.46 6.83 -7.51
C SER A 174 8.48 7.99 -7.71
N ARG A 175 7.18 7.74 -7.50
CA ARG A 175 6.12 8.75 -7.61
C ARG A 175 5.96 9.59 -6.35
N LEU A 176 6.66 9.29 -5.26
CA LEU A 176 6.50 10.02 -3.99
C LEU A 176 7.09 11.43 -4.03
N GLY A 177 8.07 11.70 -4.90
CA GLY A 177 8.80 12.97 -4.86
C GLY A 177 9.78 13.03 -3.69
N ARG A 178 10.42 11.90 -3.39
CA ARG A 178 11.45 11.72 -2.36
C ARG A 178 12.64 10.98 -2.98
N ASP A 179 13.84 11.24 -2.48
CA ASP A 179 15.04 10.48 -2.91
C ASP A 179 14.91 9.03 -2.44
N LEU A 180 14.98 8.06 -3.36
CA LEU A 180 14.85 6.63 -3.05
C LEU A 180 15.90 6.12 -2.06
N ARG A 181 17.06 6.79 -1.94
CA ARG A 181 18.07 6.47 -0.91
C ARG A 181 17.60 6.80 0.51
N ARG A 182 16.50 7.57 0.60
CA ARG A 182 15.87 8.10 1.81
C ARG A 182 14.40 7.69 1.88
N VAL A 183 14.01 6.59 1.23
CA VAL A 183 12.65 6.03 1.27
C VAL A 183 12.69 4.57 1.71
N LEU A 184 11.78 4.19 2.61
CA LEU A 184 11.51 2.81 3.00
C LEU A 184 10.05 2.47 2.74
N ILE A 185 9.75 1.18 2.57
CA ILE A 185 8.39 0.65 2.58
C ILE A 185 8.27 -0.54 3.53
N LEU A 186 7.31 -0.47 4.46
CA LEU A 186 6.90 -1.55 5.35
C LEU A 186 5.56 -2.09 4.85
N ASP A 187 5.57 -3.30 4.30
CA ASP A 187 4.41 -3.92 3.66
C ASP A 187 4.55 -5.44 3.70
N ASN A 188 3.45 -6.13 4.00
CA ASN A 188 3.41 -7.58 4.13
C ASN A 188 3.38 -8.31 2.78
N SER A 189 3.12 -7.59 1.67
CA SER A 189 2.98 -8.16 0.33
C SER A 189 4.14 -7.74 -0.59
N PRO A 190 5.01 -8.68 -1.00
CA PRO A 190 6.07 -8.40 -1.98
C PRO A 190 5.60 -7.82 -3.31
N ALA A 191 4.36 -8.09 -3.72
CA ALA A 191 3.78 -7.53 -4.93
C ALA A 191 3.59 -6.00 -4.83
N SER A 192 3.36 -5.47 -3.62
CA SER A 192 3.14 -4.04 -3.39
C SER A 192 4.38 -3.20 -3.72
N TYR A 193 5.58 -3.73 -3.54
CA TYR A 193 6.85 -3.03 -3.77
C TYR A 193 7.71 -3.67 -4.86
N VAL A 194 7.08 -4.36 -5.82
CA VAL A 194 7.79 -5.09 -6.88
C VAL A 194 8.74 -4.21 -7.72
N PHE A 195 8.50 -2.90 -7.79
CA PHE A 195 9.39 -1.95 -8.48
C PHE A 195 10.59 -1.51 -7.64
N HIS A 196 10.52 -1.64 -6.32
CA HIS A 196 11.53 -1.13 -5.37
C HIS A 196 11.81 -2.15 -4.24
N PRO A 197 12.18 -3.41 -4.56
CA PRO A 197 12.38 -4.45 -3.54
C PRO A 197 13.51 -4.09 -2.55
N ASP A 198 14.53 -3.36 -3.00
CA ASP A 198 15.66 -2.94 -2.16
C ASP A 198 15.33 -1.83 -1.16
N ASN A 199 14.13 -1.25 -1.24
CA ASN A 199 13.62 -0.26 -0.28
C ASN A 199 12.71 -0.89 0.78
N ALA A 200 12.40 -2.19 0.65
CA ALA A 200 11.43 -2.84 1.49
C ALA A 200 12.04 -3.33 2.80
N VAL A 201 11.28 -3.11 3.87
CA VAL A 201 11.38 -3.86 5.13
C VAL A 201 10.19 -4.83 5.13
N PRO A 202 10.37 -6.09 4.73
CA PRO A 202 9.27 -7.05 4.73
C PRO A 202 8.79 -7.31 6.16
N VAL A 203 7.49 -7.48 6.32
CA VAL A 203 6.83 -7.78 7.59
C VAL A 203 5.85 -8.94 7.41
N ALA A 204 5.68 -9.79 8.41
CA ALA A 204 4.71 -10.86 8.34
C ALA A 204 3.29 -10.29 8.35
N SER A 205 2.41 -10.99 7.63
CA SER A 205 0.98 -10.71 7.66
C SER A 205 0.42 -11.05 9.03
N TRP A 206 -0.38 -10.16 9.59
CA TRP A 206 -1.02 -10.33 10.88
C TRP A 206 -2.53 -10.40 10.76
N PHE A 207 -3.15 -11.29 11.55
CA PHE A 207 -4.60 -11.54 11.51
C PHE A 207 -5.23 -11.40 12.89
N ASP A 208 -4.85 -12.25 13.85
CA ASP A 208 -5.47 -12.27 15.18
C ASP A 208 -4.55 -12.79 16.30
N ASN A 209 -3.28 -13.07 16.00
CA ASN A 209 -2.32 -13.53 17.01
C ASN A 209 -1.96 -12.38 17.97
N MET A 210 -2.56 -12.37 19.14
CA MET A 210 -2.29 -11.35 20.17
C MET A 210 -0.95 -11.51 20.89
N SER A 211 -0.20 -12.58 20.62
CA SER A 211 1.19 -12.75 21.09
C SER A 211 2.22 -12.29 20.04
N ASP A 212 1.77 -11.69 18.93
CA ASP A 212 2.65 -11.08 17.93
C ASP A 212 3.45 -9.92 18.54
N THR A 213 4.74 -9.87 18.22
CA THR A 213 5.66 -8.81 18.68
C THR A 213 6.36 -8.11 17.51
N GLU A 214 6.00 -8.42 16.27
CA GLU A 214 6.83 -8.06 15.12
C GLU A 214 7.00 -6.54 14.97
N LEU A 215 5.95 -5.75 15.21
CA LEU A 215 6.05 -4.29 15.19
C LEU A 215 7.00 -3.76 16.27
N HIS A 216 7.00 -4.36 17.47
CA HIS A 216 7.92 -4.00 18.54
C HIS A 216 9.36 -4.40 18.17
N ASP A 217 9.54 -5.61 17.66
CA ASP A 217 10.85 -6.16 17.28
C ASP A 217 11.49 -5.41 16.10
N LEU A 218 10.69 -4.76 15.25
CA LEU A 218 11.15 -3.90 14.16
C LEU A 218 11.65 -2.53 14.62
N LEU A 219 11.25 -2.04 15.79
CA LEU A 219 11.63 -0.69 16.26
C LEU A 219 13.15 -0.48 16.33
N PRO A 220 13.96 -1.37 16.93
CA PRO A 220 15.42 -1.22 16.95
C PRO A 220 16.03 -1.13 15.54
N PHE A 221 15.46 -1.87 14.58
CA PHE A 221 15.94 -1.85 13.20
C PHE A 221 15.61 -0.52 12.49
N PHE A 222 14.40 0.00 12.70
CA PHE A 222 14.05 1.33 12.21
C PHE A 222 14.89 2.43 12.88
N GLU A 223 15.18 2.34 14.17
CA GLU A 223 16.10 3.28 14.83
C GLU A 223 17.52 3.26 14.28
N GLN A 224 18.00 2.09 13.82
CA GLN A 224 19.26 2.00 13.09
C GLN A 224 19.16 2.69 11.73
N LEU A 225 18.10 2.41 10.96
CA LEU A 225 17.89 3.00 9.64
C LEU A 225 17.71 4.53 9.70
N SER A 226 17.10 5.07 10.76
CA SER A 226 16.89 6.53 10.88
C SER A 226 18.20 7.34 10.93
N ARG A 227 19.34 6.68 11.14
CA ARG A 227 20.66 7.31 11.30
C ARG A 227 21.54 7.19 10.05
N VAL A 228 21.08 6.50 9.00
CA VAL A 228 21.89 6.33 7.78
C VAL A 228 21.50 7.34 6.69
N ASP A 229 22.49 7.77 5.91
CA ASP A 229 22.25 8.66 4.77
C ASP A 229 21.65 7.92 3.57
N ASP A 230 21.89 6.61 3.47
CA ASP A 230 21.47 5.78 2.36
C ASP A 230 20.97 4.43 2.90
N VAL A 231 19.66 4.17 2.76
CA VAL A 231 19.02 2.94 3.25
C VAL A 231 19.59 1.67 2.63
N TYR A 232 20.10 1.75 1.39
CA TYR A 232 20.67 0.61 0.70
C TYR A 232 21.97 0.11 1.35
N SER A 233 22.66 0.97 2.11
CA SER A 233 23.85 0.58 2.88
C SER A 233 23.55 -0.48 3.93
N VAL A 234 22.30 -0.57 4.38
CA VAL A 234 21.82 -1.56 5.36
C VAL A 234 20.98 -2.63 4.67
N LEU A 235 19.98 -2.25 3.86
CA LEU A 235 19.00 -3.19 3.31
C LEU A 235 19.58 -4.22 2.32
N ARG A 236 20.68 -3.87 1.63
CA ARG A 236 21.36 -4.80 0.71
C ARG A 236 22.40 -5.69 1.39
N GLN A 237 22.62 -5.54 2.69
CA GLN A 237 23.54 -6.42 3.39
C GLN A 237 22.91 -7.81 3.56
N PRO A 238 23.66 -8.90 3.32
CA PRO A 238 23.20 -10.24 3.65
C PRO A 238 22.84 -10.29 5.13
N ARG A 239 21.64 -10.80 5.46
CA ARG A 239 21.30 -11.02 6.87
C ARG A 239 22.19 -12.15 7.40
N PRO A 240 22.85 -11.99 8.55
CA PRO A 240 23.58 -13.10 9.14
C PRO A 240 22.61 -14.24 9.45
N GLY A 241 22.74 -15.36 8.73
CA GLY A 241 21.93 -16.57 8.91
C GLY A 241 20.85 -16.85 7.86
N SER A 242 20.80 -16.11 6.75
CA SER A 242 20.04 -16.50 5.54
C SER A 242 20.84 -17.38 4.59
#